data_AF-A0A1Y0MZ29-F1
#
_entry.id   AF-A0A1Y0MZ29-F1
#
_cell.length_a   1.000
_cell.length_b   1.000
_cell.length_c   1.000
_cell.angle_alpha   90.00
_cell.angle_beta   90.00
_cell.angle_gamma   90.00
#
_symmetry.space_group_name_H-M   'P 1'
#
loop_
_entity.id
_entity.type
_entity.pdbx_description
1 polymer ?
#
loop_
_entity_poly.entity_id
_entity_poly.type
_entity_poly.pdbx_seq_one_letter_code
_entity_poly.pdbx_strand_id
1 'polypeptide(L)'
;MNKVIVTTREELAEMIDLSIARRINPLQEIINRKLNPQKKNVTVKEAAKMLNVTELTIRNYVKNGKIQASKIGRRIVINLENLENTLKEVKSLKYRR
;
A
#
# COMPACT_ATOMS: atom_id res chain seq x y z
N MET A 1 -12.15 4.60 44.07
CA MET A 1 -13.50 3.98 44.18
C MET A 1 -13.63 2.99 43.04
N ASN A 2 -13.72 1.69 43.35
CA ASN A 2 -13.94 0.68 42.31
C ASN A 2 -15.41 0.69 41.90
N LYS A 3 -15.68 0.92 40.62
CA LYS A 3 -17.03 0.91 40.05
C LYS A 3 -17.40 -0.55 39.80
N VAL A 4 -18.16 -1.15 40.73
CA VAL A 4 -18.68 -2.50 40.57
C VAL A 4 -19.85 -2.43 39.58
N ILE A 5 -19.77 -3.22 38.51
CA ILE A 5 -20.83 -3.32 37.50
C ILE A 5 -21.54 -4.66 37.75
N VAL A 6 -22.83 -4.61 38.08
CA VAL A 6 -23.69 -5.78 38.12
C VAL A 6 -24.22 -5.99 36.70
N THR A 7 -23.96 -7.16 36.11
CA THR A 7 -24.31 -7.46 34.72
C THR A 7 -24.76 -8.92 34.62
N THR A 8 -25.57 -9.23 33.62
CA THR A 8 -25.99 -10.61 33.33
C THR A 8 -24.86 -11.38 32.65
N ARG A 9 -24.99 -12.71 32.59
CA ARG A 9 -23.99 -13.56 31.92
C ARG A 9 -23.90 -13.24 30.43
N GLU A 10 -25.05 -12.97 29.82
CA GLU A 10 -25.20 -12.65 28.41
C GLU A 10 -24.54 -11.31 28.08
N GLU A 11 -24.81 -10.28 28.88
CA GLU A 11 -24.19 -8.96 28.74
C GLU A 11 -22.67 -9.02 28.92
N LEU A 12 -22.19 -9.81 29.90
CA LEU A 12 -20.75 -9.97 30.10
C LEU A 12 -20.08 -10.64 28.89
N ALA A 13 -20.70 -11.68 28.33
CA ALA A 13 -20.20 -12.34 27.13
C ALA A 13 -20.14 -11.37 25.95
N GLU A 14 -21.19 -10.58 25.74
CA GLU A 14 -21.24 -9.58 24.68
C GLU A 14 -20.16 -8.50 24.87
N MET A 15 -19.96 -8.01 26.10
CA MET A 15 -18.89 -7.04 26.39
C MET A 15 -17.50 -7.58 26.08
N ILE A 16 -17.25 -8.86 26.37
CA ILE A 16 -15.99 -9.52 26.05
C ILE A 16 -15.82 -9.64 24.54
N ASP A 17 -16.85 -10.14 23.84
CA ASP A 17 -16.81 -10.32 22.39
C ASP A 17 -16.59 -9.00 21.65
N LEU A 18 -17.29 -7.93 22.06
CA LEU A 18 -17.10 -6.59 21.51
C LEU A 18 -15.68 -6.05 21.77
N SER A 19 -15.15 -6.29 22.97
CA SER A 19 -13.80 -5.85 23.34
C SER A 19 -12.72 -6.58 22.55
N ILE A 20 -12.90 -7.88 22.32
CA ILE A 20 -12.01 -8.71 21.51
C ILE A 20 -12.12 -8.28 20.05
N ALA A 21 -13.34 -8.22 19.48
CA ALA A 21 -13.58 -7.85 18.09
C ALA A 21 -12.98 -6.47 17.76
N ARG A 22 -13.13 -5.49 18.67
CA ARG A 22 -12.54 -4.15 18.51
C ARG A 22 -11.02 -4.19 18.33
N ARG A 23 -10.34 -5.15 18.97
CA ARG A 23 -8.87 -5.30 18.89
C ARG A 23 -8.43 -6.21 17.76
N ILE A 24 -9.15 -7.31 17.50
CA ILE A 24 -8.77 -8.34 16.53
C ILE A 24 -9.11 -7.93 15.10
N ASN A 25 -10.27 -7.30 14.86
CA ASN A 25 -10.71 -6.96 13.50
C ASN A 25 -9.69 -6.05 12.76
N PRO A 26 -9.12 -4.98 13.37
CA PRO A 26 -8.11 -4.17 12.70
C PRO A 26 -6.83 -4.94 12.36
N LEU A 27 -6.42 -5.87 13.23
CA LEU A 27 -5.23 -6.70 13.00
C LEU A 27 -5.46 -7.64 11.81
N GLN A 28 -6.63 -8.26 11.74
CA GLN A 28 -7.00 -9.13 10.63
C GLN A 28 -7.01 -8.38 9.30
N GLU A 29 -7.47 -7.12 9.29
CA GLU A 29 -7.44 -6.29 8.08
C GLU A 29 -6.01 -5.95 7.63
N ILE A 30 -5.12 -5.60 8.57
CA ILE A 30 -3.71 -5.33 8.27
C ILE A 30 -3.02 -6.57 7.70
N ILE A 31 -3.27 -7.75 8.30
CA ILE A 31 -2.74 -9.03 7.83
C ILE A 31 -3.24 -9.30 6.41
N ASN A 32 -4.54 -9.17 6.15
CA ASN A 32 -5.12 -9.39 4.82
C ASN A 32 -4.53 -8.44 3.76
N ARG A 33 -4.34 -7.16 4.10
CA ARG A 33 -3.70 -6.18 3.20
C ARG A 33 -2.26 -6.55 2.85
N LYS A 34 -1.50 -7.12 3.81
CA LYS A 34 -0.12 -7.57 3.56
C LYS A 34 -0.04 -8.87 2.77
N LEU A 35 -0.96 -9.80 3.00
CA LEU A 35 -0.98 -11.09 2.31
C LEU A 35 -1.47 -10.95 0.87
N ASN A 36 -2.45 -10.09 0.63
CA ASN A 36 -2.98 -9.77 -0.68
C ASN A 36 -2.75 -8.29 -1.00
N PRO A 37 -1.49 -7.89 -1.25
CA PRO A 37 -1.25 -6.55 -1.76
C PRO A 37 -2.03 -6.45 -3.07
N GLN A 38 -2.90 -5.45 -3.18
CA GLN A 38 -3.56 -5.15 -4.45
C GLN A 38 -2.46 -4.75 -5.42
N LYS A 39 -1.98 -5.70 -6.24
CA LYS A 39 -0.98 -5.47 -7.28
C LYS A 39 -1.60 -4.56 -8.34
N LYS A 40 -1.59 -3.27 -8.06
CA LYS A 40 -2.15 -2.27 -8.94
C LYS A 40 -1.14 -2.01 -10.04
N ASN A 41 -1.37 -2.69 -11.14
CA ASN A 41 -0.65 -2.48 -12.37
C ASN A 41 -1.11 -1.17 -13.00
N VAL A 42 -0.18 -0.26 -13.25
CA VAL A 42 -0.43 1.02 -13.91
C VAL A 42 0.20 1.03 -15.30
N THR A 43 -0.46 1.72 -16.22
CA THR A 43 0.05 1.97 -17.56
C THR A 43 1.09 3.10 -17.55
N VAL A 44 1.87 3.20 -18.63
CA VAL A 44 2.82 4.32 -18.82
C VAL A 44 2.14 5.69 -18.69
N LYS A 45 0.91 5.82 -19.22
CA LYS A 45 0.13 7.07 -19.16
C LYS A 45 -0.28 7.43 -17.73
N GLU A 46 -0.72 6.44 -16.96
CA GLU A 46 -1.08 6.65 -15.55
C GLU A 46 0.15 6.98 -14.71
N ALA A 47 1.25 6.24 -14.88
CA ALA A 47 2.51 6.53 -14.21
C ALA A 47 3.04 7.94 -14.53
N ALA A 48 2.91 8.38 -15.78
CA ALA A 48 3.28 9.74 -16.20
C ALA A 48 2.45 10.80 -15.48
N LYS A 49 1.14 10.59 -15.35
CA LYS A 49 0.24 11.49 -14.62
C LYS A 49 0.56 11.52 -13.11
N MET A 50 0.87 10.36 -12.51
CA MET A 50 1.20 10.26 -11.08
C MET A 50 2.52 10.98 -10.75
N LEU A 51 3.51 10.88 -11.63
CA LEU A 51 4.82 11.50 -11.46
C LEU A 51 4.92 12.93 -12.02
N ASN A 52 3.84 13.42 -12.63
CA ASN A 52 3.79 14.70 -13.34
C ASN A 52 4.94 14.89 -14.35
N VAL A 53 5.19 13.85 -15.15
CA VAL A 53 6.20 13.85 -16.22
C VAL A 53 5.56 13.41 -17.54
N THR A 54 6.29 13.55 -18.64
CA THR A 54 5.83 13.06 -19.95
C THR A 54 5.92 11.53 -20.04
N GLU A 55 5.08 10.93 -20.88
CA GLU A 55 5.12 9.48 -21.15
C GLU A 55 6.49 9.04 -21.71
N LEU A 56 7.15 9.91 -22.49
CA LEU A 56 8.49 9.65 -23.03
C LEU A 56 9.51 9.49 -21.91
N THR A 57 9.44 10.33 -20.87
CA THR A 57 10.30 10.23 -19.69
C THR A 57 10.12 8.90 -18.98
N ILE A 58 8.87 8.44 -18.78
CA ILE A 58 8.60 7.12 -18.19
C ILE A 58 9.17 5.99 -19.05
N ARG A 59 8.99 6.04 -20.38
CA ARG A 59 9.57 5.04 -21.29
C ARG A 59 11.09 5.02 -21.23
N ASN A 60 11.73 6.18 -21.11
CA ASN A 60 13.18 6.29 -20.93
C ASN A 60 13.62 5.73 -19.58
N TYR A 61 12.86 5.96 -18.51
CA TYR A 61 13.16 5.40 -17.19
C TYR A 61 13.03 3.87 -17.17
N VAL A 62 12.03 3.32 -17.86
CA VAL A 62 11.90 1.87 -18.06
C VAL A 62 13.07 1.33 -18.89
N LYS A 63 13.41 1.99 -20.01
CA LYS A 63 14.52 1.60 -20.88
C LYS A 63 15.87 1.62 -20.15
N ASN A 64 16.08 2.59 -19.27
CA ASN A 64 17.30 2.75 -18.48
C ASN A 64 17.32 1.88 -17.21
N GLY A 65 16.30 1.03 -16.99
CA GLY A 65 16.20 0.17 -15.80
C GLY A 65 15.92 0.90 -14.50
N LYS A 66 15.61 2.21 -14.53
CA LYS A 66 15.26 2.99 -13.34
C LYS A 66 13.89 2.61 -12.79
N ILE A 67 12.94 2.32 -13.68
CA ILE A 67 11.61 1.82 -13.30
C ILE A 67 11.49 0.39 -13.79
N GLN A 68 11.22 -0.54 -12.87
CA GLN A 68 10.92 -1.92 -13.24
C GLN A 68 9.51 -2.01 -13.85
N ALA A 69 9.43 -2.52 -15.07
CA ALA A 69 8.18 -2.71 -15.80
C ALA A 69 8.16 -4.07 -16.50
N SER A 70 6.97 -4.64 -16.60
CA SER A 70 6.71 -5.87 -17.32
C SER A 70 6.01 -5.57 -18.64
N LYS A 71 6.32 -6.34 -19.68
CA LYS A 71 5.65 -6.22 -20.97
C LYS A 71 4.54 -7.26 -21.06
N ILE A 72 3.29 -6.81 -21.25
CA ILE A 72 2.13 -7.67 -21.48
C ILE A 72 1.69 -7.44 -22.93
N GLY A 73 2.08 -8.35 -23.82
CA GLY A 73 1.88 -8.22 -25.26
C GLY A 73 2.58 -6.98 -25.84
N ARG A 74 1.79 -6.02 -26.34
CA ARG A 74 2.30 -4.74 -26.90
C ARG A 74 2.36 -3.61 -25.87
N ARG A 75 1.82 -3.81 -24.66
CA ARG A 75 1.72 -2.77 -23.62
C ARG A 75 2.82 -2.94 -22.56
N ILE A 76 3.32 -1.82 -22.07
CA ILE A 76 4.22 -1.76 -20.91
C ILE A 76 3.33 -1.53 -19.67
N VAL A 77 3.54 -2.36 -18.66
CA VAL A 77 2.80 -2.35 -17.41
C VAL A 77 3.78 -2.22 -16.26
N ILE A 78 3.54 -1.26 -15.36
CA ILE A 78 4.41 -0.93 -14.24
C ILE A 78 3.68 -1.33 -12.96
N ASN A 79 4.33 -2.06 -12.05
CA ASN A 79 3.77 -2.31 -10.73
C ASN A 79 3.86 -1.01 -9.90
N LEU A 80 2.74 -0.53 -9.36
CA LEU A 80 2.69 0.68 -8.55
C LEU A 80 3.62 0.60 -7.33
N GLU A 81 3.73 -0.55 -6.67
CA GLU A 81 4.63 -0.72 -5.51
C GLU A 81 6.09 -0.46 -5.88
N ASN A 82 6.53 -0.99 -7.03
CA ASN A 82 7.88 -0.78 -7.52
C ASN A 82 8.13 0.70 -7.82
N LEU A 83 7.15 1.37 -8.45
CA LEU A 83 7.22 2.79 -8.75
C LEU A 83 7.40 3.63 -7.48
N GLU A 84 6.62 3.35 -6.43
CA GLU A 84 6.69 4.03 -5.14
C GLU A 84 8.01 3.75 -4.41
N ASN A 85 8.51 2.50 -4.45
CA ASN A 85 9.80 2.14 -3.86
C ASN A 85 10.94 2.88 -4.54
N THR A 86 10.87 3.06 -5.86
CA THR A 86 11.90 3.80 -6.61
C THR A 86 11.99 5.26 -6.14
N LEU A 87 10.86 5.88 -5.79
CA LEU A 87 10.82 7.26 -5.27
C LEU A 87 11.46 7.38 -3.89
N LYS A 88 11.35 6.35 -3.04
CA LYS A 88 11.93 6.35 -1.69
C LYS A 88 13.45 6.24 -1.69
N GLU A 89 14.03 5.55 -2.68
CA GLU A 89 15.48 5.32 -2.75
C GLU A 89 16.29 6.55 -3.20
N VAL A 90 15.68 7.51 -3.92
CA VAL A 90 16.42 8.66 -4.44
C VAL A 90 16.69 9.67 -3.32
N LYS A 91 17.89 9.59 -2.73
CA LYS A 91 18.42 10.63 -1.82
C LYS A 91 18.31 12.01 -2.50
N SER A 92 17.77 13.00 -1.78
CA SER A 92 17.62 14.36 -2.31
C SER A 92 18.95 14.89 -2.87
N LEU A 93 18.90 15.50 -4.06
CA LEU A 93 20.07 16.12 -4.72
C LEU A 93 20.71 17.23 -3.87
N LYS A 94 20.03 17.70 -2.83
CA LYS A 94 20.50 18.71 -1.87
C LYS A 94 21.74 18.25 -1.07
N TYR A 95 22.01 16.96 -0.97
CA TYR A 95 23.13 16.39 -0.18
C TYR A 95 24.17 15.63 -1.02
N ARG A 96 24.31 15.95 -2.30
CA ARG A 96 25.53 15.60 -3.06
C ARG A 96 26.42 16.84 -3.07
N ARG A 97 27.22 17.02 -2.02
CA ARG A 97 28.37 17.93 -2.03
C ARG A 97 29.62 17.11 -2.31
#